data_AF-A0A7C3IX78-F1
#
_entry.id   AF-A0A7C3IX78-F1
#
_cell.length_a   1.000
_cell.length_b   1.000
_cell.length_c   1.000
_cell.angle_alpha   90.00
_cell.angle_beta   90.00
_cell.angle_gamma   90.00
#
_symmetry.space_group_name_H-M   'P 1'
#
loop_
_entity.id
_entity.type
_entity.pdbx_description
1 polymer ?
#
loop_
_entity_poly.entity_id
_entity_poly.type
_entity_poly.pdbx_seq_one_letter_code
_entity_poly.pdbx_strand_id
1 'polypeptide(L)'
;MTSDEKENKIIGILEGTAKVGEVLAGFTQLALSPQDLTSPVALQMAISRIYDAMTKTVETGSKKKYVAEVRVTDSMGNPVIMALDLGEKMPMFTNKEVKARVMIELYEEMQNR
;
A
#
# COMPACT_ATOMS: atom_id res chain seq x y z
N MET A 1 28.78 -4.46 29.94
CA MET A 1 27.48 -4.07 30.53
C MET A 1 27.41 -2.57 30.49
N THR A 2 26.64 -1.99 29.57
CA THR A 2 26.26 -0.57 29.63
C THR A 2 24.99 -0.37 28.80
N SER A 3 23.89 -0.29 29.55
CA SER A 3 22.74 0.58 29.28
C SER A 3 21.87 0.25 28.07
N ASP A 4 21.21 -0.90 28.11
CA ASP A 4 19.88 -1.03 27.50
C ASP A 4 18.90 -0.16 28.32
N GLU A 5 18.80 1.13 28.00
CA GLU A 5 17.59 1.87 28.31
C GLU A 5 16.47 1.18 27.52
N LYS A 6 15.73 0.31 28.21
CA LYS A 6 14.54 -0.34 27.67
C LYS A 6 13.51 0.75 27.42
N GLU A 7 13.51 1.31 26.21
CA GLU A 7 12.33 1.95 25.66
C GLU A 7 11.16 1.00 25.87
N ASN A 8 10.13 1.48 26.58
CA ASN A 8 8.96 0.69 26.92
C ASN A 8 8.20 0.41 25.61
N LYS A 9 8.51 -0.74 24.99
CA LYS A 9 8.01 -1.08 23.66
C LYS A 9 7.29 -2.42 23.61
N ILE A 10 6.22 -2.47 22.84
CA ILE A 10 5.40 -3.66 22.59
C ILE A 10 5.42 -3.95 21.10
N ILE A 11 5.78 -5.18 20.73
CA ILE A 11 5.83 -5.62 19.33
C ILE A 11 4.73 -6.66 19.09
N GLY A 12 3.88 -6.40 18.10
CA GLY A 12 2.94 -7.36 17.52
C GLY A 12 3.39 -7.80 16.14
N ILE A 13 3.19 -9.07 15.80
CA ILE A 13 3.49 -9.63 14.49
C ILE A 13 2.22 -10.23 13.90
N LEU A 14 1.87 -9.79 12.68
CA LEU A 14 0.81 -10.37 11.88
C LEU A 14 1.41 -11.03 10.64
N GLU A 15 1.00 -12.26 10.35
CA GLU A 15 1.44 -12.98 9.14
C GLU A 15 0.32 -13.00 8.10
N GLY A 16 0.71 -13.05 6.83
CA GLY A 16 -0.23 -13.11 5.72
C GLY A 16 0.45 -13.32 4.39
N THR A 17 -0.20 -12.85 3.32
CA THR A 17 0.31 -12.98 1.94
C THR A 17 0.42 -11.61 1.31
N ALA A 18 1.29 -11.52 0.29
CA ALA A 18 1.35 -10.36 -0.56
C ALA A 18 1.37 -10.76 -2.03
N LYS A 19 0.59 -10.03 -2.85
CA LYS A 19 0.58 -10.17 -4.29
C LYS A 19 1.32 -9.01 -4.93
N VAL A 20 2.41 -9.31 -5.64
CA VAL A 20 3.22 -8.30 -6.32
C VAL A 20 2.66 -8.03 -7.71
N GLY A 21 2.40 -6.76 -8.01
CA GLY A 21 1.87 -6.29 -9.28
C GLY A 21 2.59 -5.06 -9.80
N GLU A 22 2.46 -4.83 -11.10
CA GLU A 22 2.89 -3.61 -11.77
C GLU A 22 1.74 -2.60 -11.78
N VAL A 23 2.05 -1.35 -11.40
CA VAL A 23 1.17 -0.18 -11.54
C VAL A 23 1.90 0.90 -12.33
N LEU A 24 1.16 1.74 -13.02
CA LEU A 24 1.73 2.92 -13.68
C LEU A 24 2.00 4.01 -12.63
N ALA A 25 3.20 4.58 -12.60
CA ALA A 25 3.47 5.71 -11.72
C ALA A 25 2.52 6.87 -12.07
N GLY A 26 1.85 7.43 -11.05
CA GLY A 26 0.78 8.44 -11.21
C GLY A 26 -0.64 7.89 -11.07
N PHE A 27 -0.86 6.57 -11.17
CA PHE A 27 -2.20 5.97 -11.03
C PHE A 27 -2.67 5.78 -9.60
N THR A 28 -1.77 5.83 -8.61
CA THR A 28 -2.16 5.70 -7.19
C THR A 28 -3.11 6.81 -6.72
N GLN A 29 -3.27 7.89 -7.50
CA GLN A 29 -4.21 8.99 -7.25
C GLN A 29 -5.57 8.82 -7.96
N LEU A 30 -5.75 7.80 -8.81
CA LEU A 30 -6.97 7.56 -9.59
C LEU A 30 -7.93 6.61 -8.86
N ALA A 31 -8.21 6.90 -7.59
CA ALA A 31 -9.21 6.17 -6.81
C ALA A 31 -10.60 6.77 -7.06
N LEU A 32 -11.63 5.92 -7.17
CA LEU A 32 -13.02 6.36 -7.13
C LEU A 32 -13.33 6.85 -5.72
N SER A 33 -13.84 8.08 -5.61
CA SER A 33 -14.33 8.61 -4.35
C SER A 33 -15.78 8.15 -4.10
N PRO A 34 -16.28 8.16 -2.85
CA PRO A 34 -17.69 7.88 -2.58
C PRO A 34 -18.64 8.80 -3.35
N GLN A 35 -18.25 10.06 -3.58
CA GLN A 35 -19.02 11.03 -4.37
C GLN A 35 -19.20 10.58 -5.82
N ASP A 36 -18.20 9.90 -6.38
CA ASP A 36 -18.25 9.38 -7.75
C ASP A 36 -19.26 8.23 -7.92
N LEU A 37 -19.67 7.59 -6.82
CA LEU A 37 -20.61 6.45 -6.84
C LEU A 37 -22.06 6.85 -6.54
N THR A 38 -22.34 8.15 -6.37
CA THR A 38 -23.66 8.66 -5.96
C THR A 38 -24.73 8.59 -7.05
N SER A 39 -24.34 8.51 -8.32
CA SER A 39 -25.27 8.42 -9.44
C SER A 39 -24.60 7.85 -10.71
N PRO A 40 -25.37 7.34 -11.69
CA PRO A 40 -24.82 6.86 -12.95
C PRO A 40 -24.00 7.92 -13.70
N VAL A 41 -24.44 9.18 -13.66
CA VAL A 41 -23.74 10.29 -14.33
C VAL A 41 -22.42 10.61 -13.62
N ALA A 42 -22.40 10.63 -12.28
CA ALA A 42 -21.18 10.85 -11.51
C ALA A 42 -20.12 9.76 -11.80
N LEU A 43 -20.56 8.50 -11.89
CA LEU A 43 -19.67 7.38 -12.22
C LEU A 43 -19.11 7.51 -13.64
N GLN A 44 -19.94 7.87 -14.60
CA GLN A 44 -19.49 8.11 -15.98
C GLN A 44 -18.44 9.22 -16.03
N MET A 45 -18.66 10.34 -15.32
CA MET A 45 -17.67 11.42 -15.23
C MET A 45 -16.36 10.93 -14.60
N ALA A 46 -16.43 10.12 -13.55
CA ALA A 46 -15.24 9.58 -12.89
C ALA A 46 -14.44 8.65 -13.81
N ILE A 47 -15.12 7.77 -14.56
CA ILE A 47 -14.51 6.90 -15.56
C ILE A 47 -13.81 7.72 -16.66
N SER A 48 -14.45 8.79 -17.17
CA SER A 48 -13.82 9.66 -18.16
C SER A 48 -12.55 10.31 -17.64
N ARG A 49 -12.54 10.84 -16.41
CA ARG A 49 -11.33 11.39 -15.79
C ARG A 49 -10.21 10.36 -15.65
N ILE A 50 -10.55 9.12 -15.28
CA ILE A 50 -9.58 8.03 -15.21
C ILE A 50 -8.99 7.78 -16.60
N TYR A 51 -9.84 7.63 -17.63
CA TYR A 51 -9.40 7.40 -19.01
C TYR A 51 -8.45 8.50 -19.51
N ASP A 52 -8.79 9.77 -19.31
CA ASP A 52 -7.96 10.92 -19.72
C ASP A 52 -6.61 10.93 -18.99
N ALA A 53 -6.59 10.53 -17.72
CA ALA A 53 -5.35 10.38 -16.99
C ALA A 53 -4.52 9.20 -17.52
N MET A 54 -5.15 8.11 -17.97
CA MET A 54 -4.45 6.96 -18.58
C MET A 54 -3.75 7.37 -19.87
N THR A 55 -4.47 8.01 -20.78
CA THR A 55 -3.94 8.41 -22.09
C THR A 55 -2.75 9.35 -21.93
N LYS A 56 -2.89 10.37 -21.07
CA LYS A 56 -1.80 11.31 -20.76
C LYS A 56 -0.57 10.62 -20.14
N THR A 57 -0.78 9.62 -19.28
CA THR A 57 0.32 8.88 -18.63
C THR A 57 1.08 8.00 -19.63
N VAL A 58 0.39 7.44 -20.62
CA VAL A 58 0.99 6.67 -21.72
C VAL A 58 1.78 7.59 -22.66
N GLU A 59 1.22 8.74 -23.05
CA GLU A 59 1.88 9.72 -23.92
C GLU A 59 3.16 10.30 -23.30
N THR A 60 3.16 10.50 -21.98
CA THR A 60 4.31 11.07 -21.24
C THR A 60 5.39 10.04 -20.89
N GLY A 61 5.20 8.76 -21.25
CA GLY A 61 6.20 7.71 -21.03
C GLY A 61 6.42 7.36 -19.56
N SER A 62 5.35 7.36 -18.76
CA SER A 62 5.44 7.11 -17.31
C SER A 62 6.14 5.78 -16.99
N LYS A 63 6.97 5.83 -15.95
CA LYS A 63 7.71 4.67 -15.46
C LYS A 63 6.79 3.70 -14.73
N LYS A 64 7.02 2.41 -14.96
CA LYS A 64 6.39 1.34 -14.19
C LYS A 64 6.85 1.40 -12.74
N LYS A 65 5.93 1.09 -11.83
CA LYS A 65 6.18 0.96 -10.40
C LYS A 65 5.60 -0.36 -9.92
N TYR A 66 6.27 -1.01 -8.97
CA TYR A 66 5.82 -2.27 -8.40
C TYR A 66 5.20 -2.01 -7.04
N VAL A 67 4.08 -2.66 -6.78
CA VAL A 67 3.37 -2.58 -5.50
C VAL A 67 3.04 -4.00 -5.05
N ALA A 68 3.14 -4.25 -3.76
CA ALA A 68 2.66 -5.47 -3.14
C ALA A 68 1.34 -5.18 -2.41
N GLU A 69 0.24 -5.82 -2.82
CA GLU A 69 -0.99 -5.85 -2.04
C GLU A 69 -0.81 -6.87 -0.92
N VAL A 70 -0.60 -6.38 0.30
CA VAL A 70 -0.43 -7.17 1.53
C VAL A 70 -1.80 -7.41 2.16
N ARG A 71 -2.11 -8.67 2.45
CA ARG A 71 -3.32 -9.08 3.17
C ARG A 71 -2.93 -9.81 4.45
N VAL A 72 -3.38 -9.28 5.59
CA VAL A 72 -3.22 -9.91 6.92
C VAL A 72 -4.57 -9.93 7.64
N THR A 73 -4.65 -10.74 8.69
CA THR A 73 -5.77 -10.69 9.65
C THR A 73 -5.24 -10.08 10.94
N ASP A 74 -5.94 -9.07 11.46
CA ASP A 74 -5.56 -8.45 12.74
C ASP A 74 -5.82 -9.38 13.94
N SER A 75 -5.40 -8.97 15.13
CA SER A 75 -5.58 -9.75 16.36
C SER A 75 -7.04 -9.90 16.79
N MET A 76 -7.96 -9.16 16.18
CA MET A 76 -9.41 -9.20 16.43
C MET A 76 -10.17 -10.00 15.36
N GLY A 77 -9.47 -10.55 14.36
CA GLY A 77 -10.07 -11.34 13.28
C GLY A 77 -10.49 -10.54 12.04
N ASN A 78 -10.19 -9.24 11.97
CA ASN A 78 -10.56 -8.42 10.83
C ASN A 78 -9.54 -8.52 9.68
N PRO A 79 -9.97 -8.59 8.42
CA PRO A 79 -9.06 -8.51 7.28
C PRO A 79 -8.53 -7.09 7.12
N VAL A 80 -7.20 -6.96 7.03
CA VAL A 80 -6.52 -5.70 6.75
C VAL A 80 -5.77 -5.84 5.43
N ILE A 81 -6.03 -4.92 4.51
CA ILE A 81 -5.38 -4.87 3.19
C ILE A 81 -4.57 -3.58 3.11
N MET A 82 -3.30 -3.70 2.75
CA MET A 82 -2.35 -2.59 2.64
C MET A 82 -1.58 -2.68 1.33
N ALA A 83 -1.16 -1.53 0.80
CA ALA A 83 -0.26 -1.47 -0.34
C ALA A 83 1.16 -1.12 0.14
N LEU A 84 2.14 -1.97 -0.19
CA LEU A 84 3.56 -1.67 0.01
C LEU A 84 4.19 -1.28 -1.32
N ASP A 85 4.77 -0.09 -1.37
CA ASP A 85 5.52 0.41 -2.51
C ASP A 85 6.88 -0.29 -2.63
N LEU A 86 7.15 -0.92 -3.78
CA LEU A 86 8.40 -1.64 -4.07
C LEU A 86 9.33 -0.86 -5.03
N GLY A 87 8.93 0.32 -5.49
CA GLY A 87 9.71 1.16 -6.40
C GLY A 87 9.67 0.72 -7.87
N GLU A 88 10.66 1.13 -8.66
CA GLU A 88 10.67 0.95 -10.13
C GLU A 88 11.16 -0.43 -10.61
N LYS A 89 11.80 -1.21 -9.73
CA LYS A 89 12.40 -2.51 -10.08
C LYS A 89 11.60 -3.66 -9.47
N MET A 90 11.31 -4.68 -10.28
CA MET A 90 10.67 -5.88 -9.78
C MET A 90 11.58 -6.54 -8.73
N PRO A 91 11.09 -6.80 -7.51
CA PRO A 91 11.84 -7.60 -6.56
C PRO A 91 12.12 -8.99 -7.14
N MET A 92 13.28 -9.57 -6.82
CA MET A 92 13.68 -10.89 -7.32
C MET A 92 12.95 -12.00 -6.57
N PHE A 93 11.64 -12.11 -6.78
CA PHE A 93 10.83 -13.23 -6.31
C PHE A 93 10.63 -14.25 -7.42
N THR A 94 10.65 -15.52 -7.07
CA THR A 94 10.34 -16.63 -7.98
C THR A 94 8.84 -16.79 -8.21
N ASN A 95 8.00 -16.23 -7.33
CA ASN A 95 6.55 -16.23 -7.44
C ASN A 95 5.99 -14.81 -7.26
N LYS A 96 4.85 -14.51 -7.91
CA LYS A 96 4.11 -13.24 -7.75
C LYS A 96 3.34 -13.18 -6.43
N GLU A 97 3.03 -14.33 -5.83
CA GLU A 97 2.47 -14.43 -4.50
C GLU A 97 3.55 -14.85 -3.50
N VAL A 98 3.75 -14.03 -2.47
CA VAL A 98 4.81 -14.21 -1.47
C VAL A 98 4.22 -14.14 -0.08
N LYS A 99 4.94 -14.69 0.91
CA LYS A 99 4.59 -14.50 2.32
C LYS A 99 4.87 -13.05 2.74
N ALA A 100 4.00 -12.51 3.58
CA ALA A 100 4.15 -11.19 4.15
C ALA A 100 4.09 -11.25 5.67
N ARG A 101 4.79 -10.32 6.31
CA ARG A 101 4.78 -10.13 7.75
C ARG A 101 4.68 -8.64 8.04
N VAL A 102 3.78 -8.26 8.92
CA VAL A 102 3.60 -6.89 9.40
C VAL A 102 4.03 -6.87 10.85
N MET A 103 5.01 -6.02 11.16
CA MET A 103 5.47 -5.78 12.52
C MET A 103 4.90 -4.44 12.99
N ILE A 104 4.16 -4.47 14.09
CA ILE A 104 3.57 -3.30 14.72
C ILE A 104 4.38 -3.06 15.99
N GLU A 105 5.05 -1.92 16.08
CA GLU A 105 5.80 -1.51 17.26
C GLU A 105 5.11 -0.32 17.92
N LEU A 106 4.73 -0.49 19.18
CA LEU A 106 4.24 0.58 20.05
C LEU A 106 5.39 0.99 20.96
N TYR A 107 5.74 2.27 21.01
CA TYR A 107 6.79 2.83 21.85
C TYR A 107 6.41 4.24 22.32
N GLU A 108 6.93 4.67 23.47
CA GLU A 108 6.77 6.04 23.97
C GLU A 108 7.85 6.94 23.38
N GLU A 109 7.47 8.13 22.89
CA GLU A 109 8.44 9.12 22.42
C GLU A 109 9.11 9.80 23.62
N MET A 110 10.44 9.62 23.77
CA MET A 110 11.19 10.32 24.82
C MET A 110 11.26 11.82 24.51
N GLN A 111 10.42 12.63 25.14
CA GLN A 111 10.57 14.08 25.13
C GLN A 111 11.82 14.46 25.94
N ASN A 112 12.91 14.82 25.24
CA ASN A 112 14.05 15.51 25.85
C ASN A 112 13.54 16.83 26.46
N ARG A 113 13.53 16.90 27.80
CA ARG A 113 13.37 18.15 28.56
C ARG A 113 14.73 18.83 28.76
#